data_AF-A0A370HSN5-F1
#
_entry.id   AF-A0A370HSN5-F1
#
_cell.length_a   1.000
_cell.length_b   1.000
_cell.length_c   1.000
_cell.angle_alpha   90.00
_cell.angle_beta   90.00
_cell.angle_gamma   90.00
#
_symmetry.space_group_name_H-M   'P 1'
#
loop_
_entity.id
_entity.type
_entity.pdbx_description
1 polymer ?
#
loop_
_entity_poly.entity_id
_entity_poly.type
_entity_poly.pdbx_seq_one_letter_code
_entity_poly.pdbx_strand_id
1 'polypeptide(L)'
;MTDIEYVFGCGDGPGRNWSSPADLELTATGGYDAVLLDFDGDGRYDDALWDSDGDGRADIAALDLDDDGLLDHFFTDPEGGGTWADPLWPVSE
;
A
#
# COMPACT_ATOMS: atom_id res chain seq x y z
N MET A 1 -15.72 -5.18 8.47
CA MET A 1 -14.40 -4.93 7.89
C MET A 1 -13.65 -4.06 8.88
N THR A 2 -12.34 -4.25 8.97
CA THR A 2 -11.40 -3.16 9.27
C THR A 2 -11.41 -2.25 8.05
N ASP A 3 -11.57 -0.94 8.26
CA ASP A 3 -11.32 0.06 7.22
C ASP A 3 -9.91 0.61 7.48
N ILE A 4 -9.04 0.62 6.47
CA ILE A 4 -7.65 1.08 6.58
C ILE A 4 -7.59 2.54 6.09
N GLU A 5 -7.00 3.44 6.88
CA GLU A 5 -6.70 4.81 6.47
C GLU A 5 -5.35 4.91 5.74
N TYR A 6 -5.29 5.70 4.68
CA TYR A 6 -4.07 5.94 3.90
C TYR A 6 -4.08 7.32 3.25
N VAL A 7 -2.90 7.81 2.85
CA VAL A 7 -2.73 9.15 2.27
C VAL A 7 -2.28 9.04 0.81
N PHE A 8 -2.83 9.90 -0.06
CA PHE A 8 -2.37 10.09 -1.44
C PHE A 8 -2.15 11.57 -1.74
N GLY A 9 -0.98 11.91 -2.28
CA GLY A 9 -0.58 13.27 -2.59
C GLY A 9 0.44 13.32 -3.73
N CYS A 10 0.50 14.46 -4.42
CA CYS A 10 1.41 14.68 -5.55
C CYS A 10 2.72 15.38 -5.16
N GLY A 11 3.13 15.31 -3.88
CA GLY A 11 4.26 16.04 -3.30
C GLY A 11 4.03 17.57 -3.12
N ASP A 12 3.31 18.21 -4.04
CA ASP A 12 3.04 19.66 -4.06
C ASP A 12 1.94 20.14 -3.08
N GLY A 13 1.82 19.51 -1.91
CA GLY A 13 0.86 19.94 -0.87
C GLY A 13 0.51 18.87 0.15
N PRO A 14 -0.45 19.15 1.07
CA PRO A 14 -0.95 18.14 1.99
C PRO A 14 -1.71 17.05 1.23
N GLY A 15 -1.28 15.80 1.39
CA GLY A 15 -1.96 14.64 0.82
C GLY A 15 -3.41 14.51 1.31
N ARG A 16 -4.27 13.92 0.49
CA ARG A 16 -5.63 13.57 0.86
C ARG A 16 -5.64 12.27 1.64
N ASN A 17 -6.27 12.29 2.80
CA ASN A 17 -6.60 11.08 3.56
C ASN A 17 -7.78 10.38 2.88
N TRP A 18 -7.66 9.07 2.70
CA TRP A 18 -8.66 8.15 2.20
C TRP A 18 -8.87 7.02 3.21
N SER A 19 -9.96 6.28 3.06
CA SER A 19 -10.24 5.10 3.86
C SER A 19 -11.07 4.11 3.06
N SER A 20 -10.65 2.85 3.06
CA SER A 20 -11.29 1.74 2.33
C SER A 20 -11.32 0.48 3.18
N PRO A 21 -12.32 -0.40 3.02
CA PRO A 21 -12.34 -1.68 3.70
C PRO A 21 -11.17 -2.55 3.25
N ALA A 22 -10.49 -3.20 4.19
CA ALA A 22 -9.49 -4.22 3.89
C ALA A 22 -10.17 -5.42 3.19
N ASP A 23 -9.57 -5.87 2.09
CA ASP A 23 -10.06 -6.94 1.21
C ASP A 23 -8.98 -7.96 0.79
N LEU A 24 -7.72 -7.71 1.12
CA LEU A 24 -6.59 -8.62 0.97
C LEU A 24 -6.04 -9.06 2.33
N GLU A 25 -5.52 -10.30 2.38
CA GLU A 25 -4.86 -10.90 3.55
C GLU A 25 -3.43 -11.31 3.16
N LEU A 26 -2.44 -10.51 3.58
CA LEU A 26 -1.02 -10.71 3.31
C LEU A 26 -0.32 -11.54 4.40
N THR A 27 -0.65 -11.30 5.68
CA THR A 27 0.01 -11.99 6.80
C THR A 27 -0.52 -13.39 7.10
N ALA A 28 -1.63 -13.80 6.47
CA ALA A 28 -2.35 -15.05 6.73
C ALA A 28 -2.74 -15.24 8.22
N THR A 29 -3.06 -14.14 8.92
CA THR A 29 -3.37 -14.12 10.36
C THR A 29 -4.83 -14.46 10.70
N GLY A 30 -5.70 -14.60 9.71
CA GLY A 30 -7.12 -14.93 9.84
C GLY A 30 -8.07 -13.75 9.58
N GLY A 31 -7.64 -12.74 8.83
CA GLY A 31 -8.40 -11.53 8.52
C GLY A 31 -7.70 -10.64 7.49
N TYR A 32 -8.46 -9.71 6.89
CA TYR A 32 -7.91 -8.76 5.93
C TYR A 32 -7.12 -7.65 6.62
N ASP A 33 -5.89 -7.46 6.15
CA ASP A 33 -4.86 -6.53 6.64
C ASP A 33 -4.36 -5.57 5.54
N ALA A 34 -4.83 -5.73 4.30
CA ALA A 34 -4.47 -4.87 3.18
C ALA A 34 -5.68 -4.49 2.30
N VAL A 35 -5.52 -3.41 1.53
CA VAL A 35 -6.46 -2.91 0.52
C VAL A 35 -5.84 -3.07 -0.87
N LEU A 36 -6.55 -3.67 -1.83
CA LEU A 36 -6.15 -3.69 -3.25
C LEU A 36 -6.50 -2.39 -3.98
N LEU A 37 -5.60 -1.96 -4.88
CA LEU A 37 -5.75 -0.70 -5.62
C LEU A 37 -4.95 -0.68 -6.93
N ASP A 38 -5.20 0.38 -7.71
CA ASP A 38 -4.43 0.84 -8.87
C ASP A 38 -3.46 1.93 -8.35
N PHE A 39 -2.24 1.55 -7.94
CA PHE A 39 -1.24 2.50 -7.42
C PHE A 39 -0.33 3.00 -8.56
N ASP A 40 0.18 2.09 -9.40
CA ASP A 40 1.10 2.42 -10.50
C ASP A 40 0.40 3.15 -11.67
N GLY A 41 -0.87 2.85 -11.92
CA GLY A 41 -1.71 3.49 -12.94
C GLY A 41 -1.91 2.72 -14.26
N ASP A 42 -1.60 1.42 -14.34
CA ASP A 42 -1.91 0.59 -15.52
C ASP A 42 -3.43 0.40 -15.74
N GLY A 43 -4.23 0.42 -14.66
CA GLY A 43 -5.68 0.18 -14.67
C GLY A 43 -6.18 -1.11 -14.02
N ARG A 44 -5.36 -1.81 -13.22
CA ARG A 44 -5.69 -3.04 -12.48
C ARG A 44 -5.87 -2.82 -10.97
N TYR A 45 -5.81 -3.90 -10.19
CA TYR A 45 -6.10 -3.97 -8.74
C TYR A 45 -5.26 -5.10 -8.10
N ASP A 46 -3.95 -5.03 -8.30
CA ASP A 46 -2.92 -5.99 -7.90
C ASP A 46 -1.96 -5.37 -6.88
N ASP A 47 -1.73 -4.05 -6.96
CA ASP A 47 -1.03 -3.28 -5.91
C ASP A 47 -1.80 -3.34 -4.57
N ALA A 48 -1.06 -3.33 -3.47
CA ALA A 48 -1.59 -3.45 -2.12
C ALA A 48 -1.08 -2.37 -1.16
N LEU A 49 -1.99 -1.78 -0.38
CA LEU A 49 -1.66 -0.96 0.80
C LEU A 49 -1.88 -1.78 2.07
N TRP A 50 -0.79 -2.06 2.79
CA TRP A 50 -0.74 -3.00 3.92
C TRP A 50 -0.62 -2.29 5.27
N ASP A 51 -1.54 -2.61 6.19
CA ASP A 51 -1.46 -2.31 7.62
C ASP A 51 -0.63 -3.41 8.31
N SER A 52 0.61 -3.08 8.68
CA SER A 52 1.62 -4.09 9.06
C SER A 52 1.71 -4.34 10.57
N ASP A 53 1.24 -3.40 11.40
CA ASP A 53 1.17 -3.55 12.86
C ASP A 53 -0.27 -3.70 13.43
N GLY A 54 -1.29 -3.38 12.63
CA GLY A 54 -2.70 -3.58 12.93
C GLY A 54 -3.42 -2.39 13.58
N ASP A 55 -2.89 -1.16 13.47
CA ASP A 55 -3.52 0.05 14.04
C ASP A 55 -4.72 0.61 13.23
N GLY A 56 -4.92 0.13 12.00
CA GLY A 56 -5.94 0.61 11.05
C GLY A 56 -5.40 1.56 9.98
N ARG A 57 -4.09 1.58 9.73
CA ARG A 57 -3.43 2.49 8.78
C ARG A 57 -2.44 1.75 7.90
N ALA A 58 -2.31 2.15 6.64
CA ALA A 58 -1.31 1.55 5.77
C ALA A 58 0.10 2.04 6.17
N ASP A 59 1.00 1.10 6.44
CA ASP A 59 2.43 1.35 6.65
C ASP A 59 3.21 1.26 5.33
N ILE A 60 2.82 0.32 4.47
CA ILE A 60 3.60 -0.13 3.31
C ILE A 60 2.71 -0.14 2.07
N ALA A 61 3.16 0.50 1.00
CA ALA A 61 2.66 0.25 -0.36
C ALA A 61 3.51 -0.86 -0.98
N ALA A 62 2.87 -1.85 -1.57
CA ALA A 62 3.51 -2.97 -2.25
C ALA A 62 2.95 -3.06 -3.67
N LEU A 63 3.82 -3.12 -4.68
CA LEU A 63 3.45 -3.07 -6.09
C LEU A 63 3.88 -4.35 -6.83
N ASP A 64 3.04 -4.81 -7.75
CA ASP A 64 3.31 -5.85 -8.75
C ASP A 64 3.60 -5.13 -10.08
N LEU A 65 4.87 -5.15 -10.53
CA LEU A 65 5.30 -4.35 -11.68
C LEU A 65 5.48 -5.16 -12.97
N ASP A 66 5.20 -6.48 -12.97
CA ASP A 66 5.31 -7.32 -14.16
C ASP A 66 4.10 -8.23 -14.49
N ASP A 67 2.97 -8.03 -13.81
CA ASP A 67 1.66 -8.70 -14.01
C ASP A 67 1.63 -10.20 -13.58
N ASP A 68 2.60 -10.67 -12.81
CA ASP A 68 2.79 -12.08 -12.42
C ASP A 68 1.84 -12.53 -11.28
N GLY A 69 1.37 -11.62 -10.44
CA GLY A 69 0.56 -11.87 -9.24
C GLY A 69 1.38 -11.96 -7.95
N LEU A 70 2.59 -11.41 -7.94
CA LEU A 70 3.49 -11.32 -6.80
C LEU A 70 3.93 -9.87 -6.58
N LEU A 71 4.08 -9.48 -5.32
CA LEU A 71 4.47 -8.13 -4.94
C LEU A 71 6.01 -8.01 -4.96
N ASP A 72 6.54 -7.26 -5.93
CA ASP A 72 7.97 -7.01 -6.12
C ASP A 72 8.50 -5.89 -5.22
N HIS A 73 7.80 -4.76 -5.26
CA HIS A 73 8.36 -3.46 -4.91
C HIS A 73 7.62 -2.84 -3.73
N PHE A 74 8.35 -2.69 -2.60
CA PHE A 74 7.79 -2.22 -1.34
C PHE A 74 8.28 -0.79 -1.03
N PHE A 75 7.36 0.08 -0.61
CA PHE A 75 7.60 1.49 -0.31
C PHE A 75 6.90 1.92 0.98
N THR A 76 7.41 3.00 1.58
CA THR A 76 6.88 3.64 2.78
C THR A 76 6.74 5.15 2.58
N ASP A 77 5.92 5.80 3.41
CA ASP A 77 5.71 7.25 3.41
C ASP A 77 5.92 7.84 4.82
N PRO A 78 7.15 7.79 5.38
CA PRO A 78 7.42 8.21 6.77
C PRO A 78 7.15 9.71 7.03
N GLU A 79 7.10 10.53 5.98
CA GLU A 79 6.73 11.95 6.03
C GLU A 79 5.20 12.19 5.98
N GLY A 80 4.38 11.18 5.65
CA GLY A 80 2.92 11.29 5.56
C GLY A 80 2.40 12.20 4.44
N GLY A 81 3.19 12.41 3.38
CA GLY A 81 2.84 13.24 2.22
C GLY A 81 1.81 12.58 1.28
N GLY A 82 1.59 11.28 1.42
CA GLY A 82 0.88 10.42 0.48
C GLY A 82 1.68 10.12 -0.79
N THR A 83 3.01 10.12 -0.68
CA THR A 83 3.94 10.02 -1.81
C THR A 83 4.64 8.68 -1.94
N TRP A 84 4.71 7.90 -0.85
CA TRP A 84 5.23 6.51 -0.83
C TRP A 84 6.60 6.38 -1.53
N ALA A 85 7.50 7.30 -1.21
CA ALA A 85 8.73 7.54 -1.95
C ALA A 85 9.97 6.84 -1.37
N ASP A 86 9.87 6.23 -0.18
CA ASP A 86 10.99 5.59 0.52
C ASP A 86 10.93 4.05 0.38
N PRO A 87 11.71 3.44 -0.54
CA PRO A 87 11.66 2.00 -0.81
C PRO A 87 12.27 1.15 0.31
N LEU A 88 11.59 0.05 0.64
CA LEU A 88 12.07 -0.98 1.56
C LEU A 88 12.93 -2.01 0.80
N TRP A 89 14.23 -2.04 1.11
CA TRP A 89 15.21 -2.79 0.32
C TRP A 89 15.64 -4.12 0.97
N PRO A 90 15.31 -5.25 0.33
CA PRO A 90 16.33 -6.23 -0.05
C PRO A 90 16.47 -6.29 -1.57
N VAL A 91 16.71 -5.14 -2.19
CA VAL A 91 17.00 -5.00 -3.63
C VAL A 91 18.14 -5.95 -4.07
N SER A 92 17.87 -6.68 -5.15
CA SER A 92 18.70 -7.64 -5.87
C SER A 92 17.90 -7.99 -7.14
N GLU A 93 18.47 -8.02 -8.34
CA GLU A 93 19.90 -8.00 -8.74
C GLU A 93 20.33 -6.71 -9.47
#